data_AF-A0A526ZD63-F1
#
_entry.id   AF-A0A526ZD63-F1
#
_cell.length_a   1.000
_cell.length_b   1.000
_cell.length_c   1.000
_cell.angle_alpha   90.00
_cell.angle_beta   90.00
_cell.angle_gamma   90.00
#
_symmetry.space_group_name_H-M   'P 1'
#
loop_
_entity.id
_entity.type
_entity.pdbx_description
1 polymer ?
#
loop_
_entity_poly.entity_id
_entity_poly.type
_entity_poly.pdbx_seq_one_letter_code
_entity_poly.pdbx_strand_id
1 'polypeptide(L)'
;DAAAVLWGTLVPKIQFSREFLSILVAIIGTTLSAYLYTWQSNEEVEEEIAEGRTTLRKRKGATDGELRRSRRDILIGMIFSNLIMYFIILSTGSTLYEAGEHDVETAAQAAEALKPLAGAAAGVLFAAGVIGVGFLAVPVMTTGAAYDLAQAVGWEHSLHAKPREAPKFYIAIGAFTLIAVGLNFLGFNPMKALVWSGIVQGFSTPPLLLLIMLMTNNRRIMGDKVNSRTTNALGWATTIAIFSASLGLVATWFI
;
A
#
# COMPACT_ATOMS: atom_id res chain seq x y z
N ASP A 1 14.98 13.30 -22.94
CA ASP A 1 15.85 14.42 -22.54
C ASP A 1 16.17 14.31 -21.05
N ALA A 2 17.46 14.17 -20.68
CA ALA A 2 17.87 13.99 -19.29
C ALA A 2 17.66 15.25 -18.42
N ALA A 3 17.74 16.45 -19.02
CA ALA A 3 17.54 17.70 -18.30
C ALA A 3 16.06 17.87 -17.91
N ALA A 4 15.14 17.54 -18.82
CA ALA A 4 13.71 17.53 -18.54
C ALA A 4 13.33 16.54 -17.43
N VAL A 5 13.96 15.36 -17.41
CA VAL A 5 13.77 14.37 -16.34
C VAL A 5 14.24 14.92 -15.00
N LEU A 6 15.48 15.42 -14.90
CA LEU A 6 16.01 15.98 -13.66
C LEU A 6 15.16 17.14 -13.14
N TRP A 7 14.70 18.02 -14.03
CA TRP A 7 13.82 19.12 -13.66
C TRP A 7 12.46 18.63 -13.17
N GLY A 8 11.84 17.66 -13.86
CA GLY A 8 10.55 17.07 -13.48
C GLY A 8 10.60 16.30 -12.16
N THR A 9 11.76 15.72 -11.82
CA THR A 9 11.95 14.99 -10.56
C THR A 9 12.04 15.93 -9.35
N LEU A 10 12.60 17.13 -9.53
CA LEU A 10 12.85 18.07 -8.43
C LEU A 10 11.82 19.18 -8.31
N VAL A 11 11.15 19.54 -9.41
CA VAL A 11 10.24 20.68 -9.47
C VAL A 11 8.80 20.19 -9.65
N PRO A 12 7.97 20.24 -8.60
CA PRO A 12 6.59 19.79 -8.69
C PRO A 12 5.78 20.74 -9.59
N LYS A 13 5.11 20.18 -10.59
CA LYS A 13 4.10 20.90 -11.40
C LYS A 13 2.72 20.45 -10.94
N ILE A 14 2.03 21.32 -10.19
CA ILE A 14 0.68 21.04 -9.72
C ILE A 14 -0.31 21.51 -10.78
N GLN A 15 -1.16 20.59 -11.24
CA GLN A 15 -2.28 20.90 -12.12
C GLN A 15 -3.59 20.62 -11.38
N PHE A 16 -4.50 21.59 -11.36
CA PHE A 16 -5.82 21.42 -10.77
C PHE A 16 -6.78 20.83 -11.80
N SER A 17 -6.47 19.63 -12.30
CA SER A 17 -7.35 18.83 -13.15
C SER A 17 -7.83 17.59 -12.42
N ARG A 18 -9.00 17.08 -12.84
CA ARG A 18 -9.57 15.85 -12.27
C ARG A 18 -8.62 14.69 -12.45
N GLU A 19 -7.98 14.57 -13.60
CA GLU A 19 -7.05 13.49 -13.94
C GLU A 19 -5.81 13.55 -13.05
N PHE A 20 -5.19 14.73 -12.90
CA PHE A 20 -4.01 14.90 -12.06
C PHE A 20 -4.30 14.59 -10.60
N LEU A 21 -5.38 15.15 -10.05
CA LEU A 21 -5.77 14.92 -8.66
C LEU A 21 -6.20 13.47 -8.42
N SER A 22 -6.84 12.82 -9.39
CA SER A 22 -7.21 11.40 -9.30
C SER A 22 -5.98 10.51 -9.18
N ILE A 23 -4.98 10.72 -10.04
CA ILE A 23 -3.73 9.95 -9.99
C ILE A 23 -2.91 10.29 -8.74
N LEU A 24 -2.87 11.55 -8.31
CA LEU A 24 -2.22 11.96 -7.07
C LEU A 24 -2.82 11.24 -5.86
N VAL A 25 -4.15 11.26 -5.73
CA VAL A 25 -4.87 10.56 -4.65
C VAL A 25 -4.69 9.05 -4.78
N ALA A 26 -4.67 8.49 -5.98
CA ALA A 26 -4.42 7.07 -6.20
C ALA A 26 -3.03 6.65 -5.72
N ILE A 27 -1.98 7.41 -6.07
CA ILE A 27 -0.59 7.14 -5.63
C ILE A 27 -0.49 7.27 -4.11
N ILE A 28 -1.13 8.27 -3.50
CA ILE A 28 -1.19 8.40 -2.04
C ILE A 28 -1.88 7.18 -1.42
N GLY A 29 -3.00 6.74 -2.00
CA GLY A 29 -3.77 5.60 -1.50
C GLY A 29 -3.03 4.28 -1.56
N THR A 30 -2.27 4.02 -2.63
CA THR A 30 -1.48 2.79 -2.79
C THR A 30 -0.19 2.79 -1.96
N THR A 31 0.35 3.97 -1.62
CA THR A 31 1.57 4.08 -0.80
C THR A 31 1.29 4.12 0.70
N LEU A 32 0.13 4.65 1.10
CA LEU A 32 -0.30 4.82 2.49
C LEU A 32 -1.62 4.09 2.74
N SER A 33 -1.76 2.90 2.15
CA SER A 33 -2.95 2.08 2.27
C SER A 33 -3.27 1.72 3.71
N ALA A 34 -4.53 1.82 4.08
CA ALA A 34 -4.97 1.62 5.46
C ALA A 34 -4.57 0.27 6.05
N TYR A 35 -4.67 -0.79 5.25
CA TYR A 35 -4.36 -2.15 5.69
C TYR A 35 -2.88 -2.31 6.08
N LEU A 36 -1.95 -1.54 5.51
CA LEU A 36 -0.52 -1.67 5.80
C LEU A 36 -0.22 -1.40 7.27
N TYR A 37 -0.89 -0.42 7.87
CA TYR A 37 -0.71 -0.10 9.28
C TYR A 37 -1.19 -1.23 10.19
N THR A 38 -2.36 -1.80 9.91
CA THR A 38 -2.92 -2.91 10.66
C THR A 38 -2.11 -4.18 10.46
N TRP A 39 -1.80 -4.53 9.22
CA TRP A 39 -0.96 -5.67 8.84
C TRP A 39 0.40 -5.59 9.55
N GLN A 40 1.08 -4.46 9.43
CA GLN A 40 2.39 -4.29 10.04
C GLN A 40 2.34 -4.37 11.58
N SER A 41 1.30 -3.82 12.21
CA SER A 41 1.13 -3.96 13.67
C SER A 41 0.83 -5.39 14.09
N ASN A 42 0.09 -6.16 13.28
CA ASN A 42 -0.23 -7.55 13.56
C ASN A 42 0.99 -8.46 13.34
N GLU A 43 1.75 -8.25 12.26
CA GLU A 43 2.99 -8.99 11.98
C GLU A 43 4.03 -8.79 13.09
N GLU A 44 4.18 -7.57 13.62
CA GLU A 44 5.06 -7.33 14.77
C GLU A 44 4.62 -8.17 15.99
N VAL A 45 3.31 -8.32 16.21
CA VAL A 45 2.78 -9.17 17.29
C VAL A 45 3.06 -10.65 17.03
N GLU A 46 2.93 -11.12 15.78
CA GLU A 46 3.25 -12.51 15.42
C GLU A 46 4.76 -12.79 15.55
N GLU A 47 5.63 -11.84 15.19
CA GLU A 47 7.08 -11.95 15.38
C GLU A 47 7.45 -12.02 16.87
N GLU A 48 6.85 -11.16 17.72
CA GLU A 48 7.03 -11.24 19.17
C GLU A 48 6.54 -12.57 19.76
N ILE A 49 5.45 -13.14 19.23
CA ILE A 49 4.96 -14.47 19.63
C ILE A 49 5.98 -15.54 19.25
N ALA A 50 6.56 -15.47 18.06
CA ALA A 50 7.62 -16.37 17.60
C ALA A 50 8.89 -16.26 18.48
N GLU A 51 9.21 -15.07 18.98
CA GLU A 51 10.27 -14.83 19.98
C GLU A 51 9.93 -15.35 21.40
N GLY A 52 8.71 -15.85 21.63
CA GLY A 52 8.27 -16.42 22.91
C GLY A 52 7.50 -15.45 23.83
N ARG A 53 7.13 -14.25 23.34
CA ARG A 53 6.29 -13.28 24.08
C ARG A 53 4.81 -13.58 23.90
N THR A 54 4.38 -14.76 24.34
CA THR A 54 3.02 -15.27 24.11
C THR A 54 1.90 -14.57 24.89
N THR A 55 2.22 -13.75 25.91
CA THR A 55 1.21 -13.05 26.73
C THR A 55 1.26 -11.54 26.53
N LEU A 56 0.11 -10.86 26.65
CA LEU A 56 0.00 -9.40 26.53
C LEU A 56 0.96 -8.64 27.46
N ARG A 57 1.21 -9.15 28.67
CA ARG A 57 2.14 -8.51 29.61
C ARG A 57 3.58 -8.51 29.11
N LYS A 58 3.99 -9.57 28.38
CA LYS A 58 5.33 -9.69 27.79
C LYS A 58 5.52 -8.83 26.54
N ARG A 59 4.43 -8.45 25.86
CA ARG A 59 4.42 -7.60 24.67
C ARG A 59 4.26 -6.11 24.97
N LYS A 60 4.00 -5.74 26.23
CA LYS A 60 3.82 -4.34 26.61
C LYS A 60 5.17 -3.65 26.77
N GLY A 61 5.37 -2.60 25.99
CA GLY A 61 6.47 -1.65 26.12
C GLY A 61 7.64 -1.98 25.21
N ALA A 62 7.58 -1.49 23.97
CA ALA A 62 8.68 -1.61 23.02
C ALA A 62 9.93 -0.85 23.51
N THR A 63 11.07 -1.51 23.41
CA THR A 63 12.38 -0.93 23.69
C THR A 63 12.80 0.06 22.60
N ASP A 64 13.69 0.99 22.93
CA ASP A 64 14.27 1.89 21.93
C ASP A 64 15.07 1.14 20.86
N GLY A 65 15.56 -0.06 21.17
CA GLY A 65 16.23 -0.94 20.20
C GLY A 65 15.27 -1.44 19.13
N GLU A 66 14.12 -1.98 19.55
CA GLU A 66 13.06 -2.48 18.65
C GLU A 66 12.50 -1.36 17.78
N LEU A 67 12.18 -0.21 18.38
CA LEU A 67 11.70 0.95 17.62
C LEU A 67 12.71 1.45 16.58
N ARG A 68 14.01 1.42 16.89
CA ARG A 68 15.07 1.79 15.92
C ARG A 68 15.23 0.76 14.81
N ARG A 69 15.11 -0.53 15.12
CA ARG A 69 15.16 -1.61 14.12
C ARG A 69 13.97 -1.48 13.17
N SER A 70 12.74 -1.45 13.71
CA SER A 70 11.51 -1.28 12.94
C SER A 70 11.57 -0.01 12.07
N ARG A 71 12.03 1.12 12.61
CA ARG A 71 12.21 2.36 11.84
C ARG A 71 13.18 2.21 10.66
N ARG A 72 14.31 1.52 10.86
CA ARG A 72 15.30 1.31 9.80
C ARG A 72 14.72 0.42 8.71
N ASP A 73 14.04 -0.64 9.09
CA ASP A 73 13.50 -1.62 8.16
C ASP A 73 12.38 -0.99 7.32
N ILE A 74 11.50 -0.20 7.93
CA ILE A 74 10.51 0.64 7.23
C ILE A 74 11.19 1.62 6.28
N LEU A 75 12.23 2.33 6.74
CA LEU A 75 12.89 3.35 5.94
C LEU A 75 13.57 2.76 4.70
N ILE A 76 14.26 1.62 4.85
CA ILE A 76 14.88 0.92 3.72
C ILE A 76 13.81 0.43 2.74
N GLY A 77 12.76 -0.23 3.25
CA GLY A 77 11.66 -0.72 2.42
C GLY A 77 10.96 0.39 1.64
N MET A 78 10.64 1.50 2.31
CA MET A 78 9.96 2.65 1.70
C MET A 78 10.85 3.36 0.68
N ILE A 79 12.15 3.52 0.93
CA ILE A 79 13.08 4.11 -0.05
C ILE A 79 13.13 3.24 -1.32
N PHE A 80 13.30 1.93 -1.15
CA PHE A 80 13.38 1.02 -2.29
C PHE A 80 12.07 0.98 -3.09
N SER A 81 10.93 0.96 -2.40
CA SER A 81 9.60 1.04 -3.03
C SER A 81 9.42 2.33 -3.84
N ASN A 82 9.73 3.49 -3.26
CA ASN A 82 9.62 4.78 -3.95
C ASN A 82 10.59 4.89 -5.13
N LEU A 83 11.79 4.31 -5.02
CA LEU A 83 12.76 4.25 -6.11
C LEU A 83 12.21 3.45 -7.30
N ILE A 84 11.62 2.28 -7.04
CA ILE A 84 10.97 1.47 -8.08
C ILE A 84 9.81 2.24 -8.71
N MET A 85 8.93 2.83 -7.91
CA MET A 85 7.80 3.63 -8.39
C MET A 85 8.27 4.77 -9.30
N TYR A 86 9.33 5.50 -8.90
CA TYR A 86 9.93 6.54 -9.72
C TYR A 86 10.38 6.02 -11.09
N PHE A 87 11.08 4.89 -11.13
CA PHE A 87 11.51 4.30 -12.41
C PHE A 87 10.34 3.79 -13.25
N ILE A 88 9.25 3.29 -12.64
CA ILE A 88 8.03 2.92 -13.38
C ILE A 88 7.41 4.17 -14.04
N ILE A 89 7.26 5.27 -13.29
CA ILE A 89 6.72 6.53 -13.83
C ILE A 89 7.64 7.08 -14.93
N LEU A 90 8.95 7.08 -14.72
CA LEU A 90 9.92 7.53 -15.70
C LEU A 90 9.90 6.67 -16.97
N SER A 91 9.88 5.34 -16.82
CA SER A 91 9.84 4.41 -17.94
C SER A 91 8.57 4.61 -18.75
N THR A 92 7.40 4.58 -18.12
CA THR A 92 6.11 4.78 -18.79
C THR A 92 5.99 6.16 -19.45
N GLY A 93 6.44 7.22 -18.77
CA GLY A 93 6.45 8.59 -19.31
C GLY A 93 7.41 8.80 -20.48
N SER A 94 8.55 8.10 -20.53
CA SER A 94 9.53 8.23 -21.63
C SER A 94 9.29 7.27 -22.79
N THR A 95 8.32 6.36 -22.66
CA THR A 95 8.07 5.29 -23.64
C THR A 95 6.64 5.33 -24.14
N LEU A 96 5.67 4.87 -23.34
CA LEU A 96 4.25 4.85 -23.72
C LEU A 96 3.72 6.24 -24.01
N TYR A 97 3.99 7.20 -23.12
CA TYR A 97 3.47 8.56 -23.29
C TYR A 97 4.02 9.24 -24.54
N GLU A 98 5.32 9.10 -24.83
CA GLU A 98 5.95 9.61 -26.05
C GLU A 98 5.47 8.87 -27.32
N ALA A 99 5.08 7.60 -27.20
CA ALA A 99 4.48 6.82 -28.28
C ALA A 99 2.99 7.15 -28.54
N GLY A 100 2.38 8.04 -27.74
CA GLY A 100 0.96 8.40 -27.84
C GLY A 100 0.01 7.40 -27.17
N GLU A 101 0.54 6.41 -26.46
CA GLU A 101 -0.23 5.41 -25.71
C GLU A 101 -0.62 5.98 -24.35
N HIS A 102 -1.73 6.71 -24.30
CA HIS A 102 -2.21 7.40 -23.10
C HIS A 102 -3.23 6.62 -22.27
N ASP A 103 -3.83 5.54 -22.80
CA ASP A 103 -4.76 4.68 -22.06
C ASP A 103 -4.23 3.24 -21.96
N VAL A 104 -3.78 2.86 -20.76
CA VAL A 104 -3.23 1.53 -20.48
C VAL A 104 -4.34 0.63 -19.96
N GLU A 105 -4.82 -0.26 -20.82
CA GLU A 105 -5.93 -1.15 -20.52
C GLU A 105 -5.48 -2.56 -20.10
N THR A 106 -4.24 -2.95 -20.43
CA THR A 106 -3.74 -4.30 -20.21
C THR A 106 -2.33 -4.34 -19.61
N ALA A 107 -2.03 -5.44 -18.92
CA ALA A 107 -0.68 -5.75 -18.44
C ALA A 107 0.34 -5.86 -19.60
N ALA A 108 -0.11 -6.32 -20.77
CA ALA A 108 0.75 -6.41 -21.95
C ALA A 108 1.22 -5.04 -22.43
N GLN A 109 0.32 -4.05 -22.48
CA GLN A 109 0.67 -2.66 -22.80
C GLN A 109 1.62 -2.07 -21.75
N ALA A 110 1.39 -2.34 -20.46
CA ALA A 110 2.30 -1.91 -19.41
C ALA A 110 3.72 -2.48 -19.58
N ALA A 111 3.85 -3.73 -20.07
CA ALA A 111 5.15 -4.35 -20.35
C ALA A 111 5.91 -3.66 -21.49
N GLU A 112 5.22 -3.01 -22.43
CA GLU A 112 5.86 -2.26 -23.52
C GLU A 112 6.69 -1.09 -23.01
N ALA A 113 6.41 -0.61 -21.80
CA ALA A 113 7.19 0.44 -21.15
C ALA A 113 8.65 0.04 -20.94
N LEU A 114 8.91 -1.26 -20.80
CA LEU A 114 10.24 -1.82 -20.60
C LEU A 114 10.94 -2.17 -21.93
N LYS A 115 10.25 -2.09 -23.07
CA LYS A 115 10.78 -2.50 -24.38
C LYS A 115 12.07 -1.77 -24.78
N PRO A 116 12.26 -0.47 -24.50
CA PRO A 116 13.52 0.20 -24.83
C PRO A 116 14.71 -0.23 -23.98
N LEU A 117 14.47 -0.76 -22.77
CA LEU A 117 15.51 -1.22 -21.84
C LEU A 117 15.81 -2.71 -22.01
N ALA A 118 14.77 -3.53 -22.21
CA ALA A 118 14.86 -4.99 -22.19
C ALA A 118 14.60 -5.65 -23.56
N GLY A 119 14.23 -4.87 -24.59
CA GLY A 119 13.95 -5.38 -25.93
C GLY A 119 12.88 -6.47 -25.93
N ALA A 120 13.17 -7.59 -26.60
CA ALA A 120 12.27 -8.75 -26.67
C ALA A 120 12.00 -9.40 -25.30
N ALA A 121 12.87 -9.18 -24.31
CA ALA A 121 12.70 -9.75 -22.96
C ALA A 121 11.73 -8.94 -22.09
N ALA A 122 11.26 -7.76 -22.52
CA ALA A 122 10.40 -6.87 -21.74
C ALA A 122 9.13 -7.58 -21.23
N GLY A 123 8.44 -8.32 -22.10
CA GLY A 123 7.25 -9.08 -21.73
C GLY A 123 7.54 -10.17 -20.70
N VAL A 124 8.66 -10.89 -20.84
CA VAL A 124 9.05 -11.96 -19.90
C VAL A 124 9.45 -11.39 -18.54
N LEU A 125 10.22 -10.30 -18.51
CA LEU A 125 10.61 -9.62 -17.28
C LEU A 125 9.40 -9.03 -16.56
N PHE A 126 8.49 -8.40 -17.29
CA PHE A 126 7.25 -7.87 -16.73
C PHE A 126 6.37 -9.00 -16.17
N ALA A 127 6.18 -10.09 -16.92
CA ALA A 127 5.43 -11.25 -16.46
C ALA A 127 6.06 -11.87 -15.21
N ALA A 128 7.39 -12.05 -15.18
CA ALA A 128 8.10 -12.56 -14.01
C ALA A 128 7.89 -11.66 -12.79
N GLY A 129 7.95 -10.33 -12.98
CA GLY A 129 7.69 -9.35 -11.92
C GLY A 129 6.26 -9.42 -11.39
N VAL A 130 5.26 -9.37 -12.27
CA VAL A 130 3.83 -9.42 -11.89
C VAL A 130 3.48 -10.74 -11.23
N ILE A 131 3.96 -11.87 -11.75
CA ILE A 131 3.76 -13.19 -11.15
C ILE A 131 4.43 -13.25 -9.77
N GLY A 132 5.67 -12.77 -9.66
CA GLY A 132 6.39 -12.73 -8.39
C GLY A 132 5.68 -11.91 -7.31
N VAL A 133 5.19 -10.71 -7.67
CA VAL A 133 4.37 -9.89 -6.77
C VAL A 133 3.06 -10.60 -6.42
N GLY A 134 2.41 -11.26 -7.38
CA GLY A 134 1.19 -12.04 -7.15
C GLY A 134 1.37 -13.17 -6.12
N PHE A 135 2.47 -13.93 -6.21
CA PHE A 135 2.78 -14.99 -5.25
C PHE A 135 2.96 -14.47 -3.82
N LEU A 136 3.47 -13.26 -3.65
CA LEU A 136 3.62 -12.62 -2.34
C LEU A 136 2.32 -11.98 -1.86
N ALA A 137 1.60 -11.28 -2.74
CA ALA A 137 0.42 -10.49 -2.38
C ALA A 137 -0.82 -11.35 -2.11
N VAL A 138 -1.08 -12.38 -2.93
CA VAL A 138 -2.31 -13.19 -2.82
C VAL A 138 -2.46 -13.84 -1.44
N PRO A 139 -1.44 -14.52 -0.87
CA PRO A 139 -1.56 -15.09 0.47
C PRO A 139 -1.79 -14.04 1.54
N VAL A 140 -1.06 -12.91 1.48
CA VAL A 140 -1.17 -11.82 2.46
C VAL A 140 -2.58 -11.22 2.44
N MET A 141 -3.12 -10.90 1.26
CA MET A 141 -4.44 -10.26 1.15
C MET A 141 -5.58 -11.21 1.54
N THR A 142 -5.53 -12.47 1.09
CA THR A 142 -6.60 -13.46 1.40
C THR A 142 -6.59 -13.86 2.87
N THR A 143 -5.40 -13.97 3.47
CA THR A 143 -5.26 -14.25 4.90
C THR A 143 -5.65 -13.04 5.75
N GLY A 144 -5.24 -11.83 5.38
CA GLY A 144 -5.65 -10.60 6.06
C GLY A 144 -7.17 -10.43 6.11
N ALA A 145 -7.84 -10.63 4.97
CA ALA A 145 -9.31 -10.60 4.90
C ALA A 145 -9.96 -11.70 5.79
N ALA A 146 -9.36 -12.89 5.85
CA ALA A 146 -9.81 -13.95 6.74
C ALA A 146 -9.61 -13.59 8.22
N TYR A 147 -8.51 -12.92 8.58
CA TYR A 147 -8.27 -12.41 9.94
C TYR A 147 -9.29 -11.37 10.34
N ASP A 148 -9.58 -10.41 9.46
CA ASP A 148 -10.56 -9.35 9.73
C ASP A 148 -11.97 -9.94 9.94
N LEU A 149 -12.37 -10.88 9.07
CA LEU A 149 -13.65 -11.59 9.21
C LEU A 149 -13.70 -12.38 10.52
N ALA A 150 -12.65 -13.14 10.84
CA ALA A 150 -12.61 -13.95 12.04
C ALA A 150 -12.64 -13.09 13.31
N GLN A 151 -11.94 -11.95 13.33
CA GLN A 151 -11.98 -11.01 14.45
C GLN A 151 -13.36 -10.36 14.60
N ALA A 152 -13.99 -9.95 13.49
CA ALA A 152 -15.32 -9.33 13.52
C ALA A 152 -16.41 -10.28 14.06
N VAL A 153 -16.30 -11.58 13.78
CA VAL A 153 -17.28 -12.59 14.19
C VAL A 153 -16.84 -13.37 15.45
N GLY A 154 -15.63 -13.13 15.96
CA GLY A 154 -15.09 -13.79 17.15
C GLY A 154 -14.74 -15.26 16.96
N TRP A 155 -14.31 -15.66 15.75
CA TRP A 155 -13.84 -17.03 15.48
C TRP A 155 -12.41 -17.24 15.96
N GLU A 156 -12.04 -18.48 16.30
CA GLU A 156 -10.64 -18.85 16.48
C GLU A 156 -9.87 -18.67 15.16
N HIS A 157 -8.76 -17.95 15.21
CA HIS A 157 -7.96 -17.58 14.05
C HIS A 157 -6.48 -17.58 14.41
N SER A 158 -5.67 -18.26 13.60
CA SER A 158 -4.21 -18.18 13.62
C SER A 158 -3.66 -18.94 12.42
N LEU A 159 -2.66 -18.36 11.75
CA LEU A 159 -1.84 -19.07 10.76
C LEU A 159 -1.02 -20.21 11.36
N HIS A 160 -0.71 -20.13 12.66
CA HIS A 160 0.01 -21.17 13.40
C HIS A 160 -0.90 -22.29 13.92
N ALA A 161 -2.22 -22.09 13.95
CA ALA A 161 -3.17 -23.13 14.29
C ALA A 161 -3.27 -24.14 13.14
N LYS A 162 -3.44 -25.42 13.44
CA LYS A 162 -3.65 -26.44 12.39
C LYS A 162 -4.98 -26.18 11.69
N PRO A 163 -5.15 -26.59 10.42
CA PRO A 163 -6.44 -26.46 9.72
C PRO A 163 -7.63 -27.12 10.42
N ARG A 164 -7.38 -28.12 11.27
CA ARG A 164 -8.40 -28.78 12.11
C ARG A 164 -8.78 -27.97 13.35
N GLU A 165 -7.89 -27.10 13.82
CA GLU A 165 -8.09 -26.26 15.00
C GLU A 165 -8.87 -24.98 14.63
N ALA A 166 -8.60 -24.40 13.44
CA ALA A 166 -9.31 -23.21 12.95
C ALA A 166 -9.98 -23.43 11.57
N PRO A 167 -10.90 -24.40 11.40
CA PRO A 167 -11.43 -24.77 10.08
C PRO A 167 -12.17 -23.62 9.39
N LYS A 168 -12.88 -22.78 10.15
CA LYS A 168 -13.62 -21.62 9.61
C LYS A 168 -12.67 -20.57 9.02
N PHE A 169 -11.52 -20.36 9.64
CA PHE A 169 -10.49 -19.42 9.16
C PHE A 169 -9.92 -19.88 7.81
N TYR A 170 -9.54 -21.15 7.69
CA TYR A 170 -9.03 -21.70 6.42
C TYR A 170 -10.09 -21.76 5.31
N ILE A 171 -11.35 -22.03 5.66
CA ILE A 171 -12.47 -21.93 4.69
C ILE A 171 -12.62 -20.49 4.19
N ALA A 172 -12.51 -19.49 5.07
CA ALA A 172 -12.58 -18.09 4.67
C ALA A 172 -11.45 -17.70 3.70
N ILE A 173 -10.21 -18.15 3.95
CA ILE A 173 -9.08 -17.94 3.02
C ILE A 173 -9.41 -18.52 1.63
N GLY A 174 -9.88 -19.77 1.58
CA GLY A 174 -10.27 -20.42 0.33
C GLY A 174 -11.40 -19.68 -0.39
N ALA A 175 -12.43 -19.25 0.35
CA ALA A 175 -13.56 -18.49 -0.20
C ALA A 175 -13.11 -17.15 -0.78
N PHE A 176 -12.31 -16.35 -0.06
CA PHE A 176 -11.79 -15.08 -0.56
C PHE A 176 -10.90 -15.27 -1.79
N THR A 177 -10.09 -16.33 -1.82
CA THR A 177 -9.27 -16.67 -2.99
C THR A 177 -10.15 -16.98 -4.20
N LEU A 178 -11.19 -17.81 -4.04
CA LEU A 178 -12.12 -18.15 -5.12
C LEU A 178 -12.90 -16.94 -5.61
N ILE A 179 -13.35 -16.06 -4.71
CA ILE A 179 -14.02 -14.81 -5.07
C ILE A 179 -13.06 -13.92 -5.89
N ALA A 180 -11.83 -13.71 -5.41
CA ALA A 180 -10.83 -12.89 -6.10
C ALA A 180 -10.53 -13.42 -7.52
N VAL A 181 -10.37 -14.73 -7.68
CA VAL A 181 -10.20 -15.37 -8.99
C VAL A 181 -11.47 -15.21 -9.83
N GLY A 182 -12.64 -15.44 -9.25
CA GLY A 182 -13.96 -15.30 -9.89
C GLY A 182 -14.22 -13.92 -10.48
N LEU A 183 -13.76 -12.86 -9.80
CA LEU A 183 -13.91 -11.48 -10.26
C LEU A 183 -13.23 -11.21 -11.61
N ASN A 184 -12.19 -11.97 -11.98
CA ASN A 184 -11.54 -11.82 -13.29
C ASN A 184 -12.44 -12.22 -14.46
N PHE A 185 -13.45 -13.06 -14.22
CA PHE A 185 -14.37 -13.51 -15.27
C PHE A 185 -15.53 -12.55 -15.53
N LEU A 186 -15.68 -11.50 -14.73
CA LEU A 186 -16.77 -10.53 -14.85
C LEU A 186 -16.51 -9.44 -15.91
N GLY A 187 -15.38 -9.52 -16.64
CA GLY A 187 -15.08 -8.64 -17.77
C GLY A 187 -14.72 -7.21 -17.40
N PHE A 188 -14.50 -6.91 -16.12
CA PHE A 188 -14.01 -5.60 -15.70
C PHE A 188 -12.55 -5.41 -16.11
N ASN A 189 -12.18 -4.20 -16.53
CA ASN A 189 -10.78 -3.88 -16.84
C ASN A 189 -9.95 -3.85 -15.54
N PRO A 190 -8.98 -4.78 -15.35
CA PRO A 190 -8.20 -4.86 -14.11
C PRO A 190 -7.31 -3.63 -13.89
N MET A 191 -6.79 -3.02 -14.96
CA MET A 191 -5.93 -1.84 -14.87
C MET A 191 -6.73 -0.64 -14.34
N LYS A 192 -7.93 -0.41 -14.88
CA LYS A 192 -8.84 0.65 -14.40
C LYS A 192 -9.32 0.35 -12.98
N ALA A 193 -9.59 -0.91 -12.64
CA ALA A 193 -9.95 -1.32 -11.28
C ALA A 193 -8.81 -1.05 -10.28
N LEU A 194 -7.55 -1.30 -10.65
CA LEU A 194 -6.39 -0.99 -9.81
C LEU A 194 -6.30 0.52 -9.51
N VAL A 195 -6.47 1.37 -10.52
CA VAL A 195 -6.46 2.84 -10.32
C VAL A 195 -7.62 3.27 -9.42
N TRP A 196 -8.84 2.79 -9.67
CA TRP A 196 -10.00 3.08 -8.81
C TRP A 196 -9.80 2.60 -7.38
N SER A 197 -9.23 1.42 -7.18
CA SER A 197 -8.91 0.90 -5.86
C SER A 197 -7.93 1.81 -5.12
N GLY A 198 -6.92 2.34 -5.83
CA GLY A 198 -6.00 3.33 -5.28
C GLY A 198 -6.69 4.62 -4.88
N ILE A 199 -7.61 5.13 -5.70
CA ILE A 199 -8.39 6.35 -5.37
C ILE A 199 -9.22 6.14 -4.10
N VAL A 200 -9.94 5.02 -4.01
CA VAL A 200 -10.77 4.67 -2.84
C VAL A 200 -9.90 4.54 -1.59
N GLN A 201 -8.73 3.90 -1.71
CA GLN A 201 -7.75 3.84 -0.62
C GLN A 201 -7.25 5.23 -0.24
N GLY A 202 -6.98 6.09 -1.21
CA GLY A 202 -6.52 7.46 -1.01
C GLY A 202 -7.50 8.31 -0.22
N PHE A 203 -8.81 8.11 -0.40
CA PHE A 203 -9.84 8.74 0.43
C PHE A 203 -9.90 8.19 1.87
N SER A 204 -9.49 6.94 2.06
CA SER A 204 -9.49 6.27 3.37
C SER A 204 -8.25 6.63 4.20
N THR A 205 -7.13 6.96 3.55
CA THR A 205 -5.86 7.34 4.19
C THR A 205 -5.96 8.56 5.12
N PRO A 206 -6.57 9.71 4.76
CA PRO A 206 -6.58 10.90 5.63
C PRO A 206 -7.26 10.68 7.00
N PRO A 207 -8.48 10.10 7.08
CA PRO A 207 -9.08 9.77 8.38
C PRO A 207 -8.24 8.80 9.21
N LEU A 208 -7.61 7.81 8.57
CA LEU A 208 -6.75 6.87 9.28
C LEU A 208 -5.51 7.56 9.86
N LEU A 209 -4.81 8.37 9.06
CA LEU A 209 -3.65 9.12 9.52
C LEU A 209 -4.00 10.06 10.66
N LEU A 210 -5.17 10.72 10.59
CA LEU A 210 -5.68 11.52 11.69
C LEU A 210 -5.80 10.69 12.98
N LEU A 211 -6.42 9.51 12.91
CA LEU A 211 -6.56 8.62 14.07
C LEU A 211 -5.20 8.15 14.60
N ILE A 212 -4.27 7.75 13.73
CA ILE A 212 -2.92 7.35 14.11
C ILE A 212 -2.20 8.51 14.79
N MET A 213 -2.29 9.73 14.25
CA MET A 213 -1.67 10.92 14.85
C MET A 213 -2.26 11.25 16.22
N LEU A 214 -3.57 11.10 16.40
CA LEU A 214 -4.22 11.28 17.72
C LEU A 214 -3.79 10.18 18.71
N MET A 215 -3.74 8.93 18.26
CA MET A 215 -3.37 7.78 19.09
C MET A 215 -1.90 7.84 19.55
N THR A 216 -0.99 8.12 18.61
CA THR A 216 0.46 8.17 18.86
C THR A 216 0.90 9.40 19.66
N ASN A 217 0.04 10.40 19.80
CA ASN A 217 0.23 11.54 20.71
C ASN A 217 -0.43 11.33 22.09
N ASN A 218 -1.27 10.31 22.25
CA ASN A 218 -1.98 10.07 23.51
C ASN A 218 -1.12 9.30 24.51
N ARG A 219 -0.66 9.99 25.57
CA ARG A 219 0.13 9.38 26.67
C ARG A 219 -0.57 8.25 27.39
N ARG A 220 -1.91 8.17 27.38
CA ARG A 220 -2.65 7.04 27.98
C ARG A 220 -2.46 5.74 27.20
N ILE A 221 -2.17 5.84 25.91
CA ILE A 221 -1.97 4.69 25.00
C ILE A 221 -0.48 4.41 24.86
N MET A 222 0.32 5.44 24.55
CA MET A 222 1.75 5.31 24.23
C MET A 222 2.68 5.39 25.45
N GLY A 223 2.18 5.77 26.62
CA GLY A 223 3.01 6.04 27.81
C GLY A 223 4.04 7.13 27.53
N ASP A 224 5.31 6.80 27.75
CA ASP A 224 6.45 7.71 27.55
C ASP A 224 6.95 7.75 26.09
N LYS A 225 6.41 6.90 25.20
CA LYS A 225 6.84 6.77 23.80
C LYS A 225 5.95 7.56 22.83
N VAL A 226 5.46 8.73 23.25
CA VAL A 226 4.71 9.64 22.36
C VAL A 226 5.59 10.22 21.25
N ASN A 227 4.95 10.67 20.17
CA ASN A 227 5.66 11.30 19.06
C ASN A 227 6.56 12.46 19.50
N SER A 228 7.74 12.53 18.89
CA SER A 228 8.62 13.70 19.00
C SER A 228 8.02 14.89 18.27
N ARG A 229 8.52 16.11 18.54
CA ARG A 229 8.07 17.33 17.86
C ARG A 229 8.26 17.26 16.34
N THR A 230 9.35 16.63 15.87
CA THR A 230 9.64 16.49 14.44
C THR A 230 8.70 15.47 13.78
N THR A 231 8.47 14.32 14.42
CA THR A 231 7.49 13.34 13.94
C THR A 231 6.08 13.95 13.89
N ASN A 232 5.73 14.76 14.90
CA ASN A 232 4.43 15.40 14.93
C ASN A 232 4.26 16.43 13.81
N ALA A 233 5.27 17.28 13.57
CA ALA A 233 5.25 18.26 12.49
C ALA A 233 5.12 17.59 11.11
N LEU A 234 5.95 16.57 10.83
CA LEU A 234 5.90 15.83 9.57
C LEU A 234 4.58 15.06 9.40
N GLY A 235 4.10 14.42 10.46
CA GLY A 235 2.85 13.64 10.44
C GLY A 235 1.63 14.53 10.19
N TRP A 236 1.53 15.68 10.86
CA TRP A 236 0.43 16.63 10.61
C TRP A 236 0.53 17.31 9.24
N ALA A 237 1.74 17.68 8.79
CA ALA A 237 1.93 18.22 7.45
C ALA A 237 1.46 17.23 6.36
N THR A 238 1.83 15.96 6.52
CA THR A 238 1.39 14.87 5.63
C THR A 238 -0.13 14.69 5.68
N THR A 239 -0.71 14.68 6.88
CA THR A 239 -2.16 14.56 7.08
C THR A 239 -2.92 15.68 6.38
N ILE A 240 -2.48 16.93 6.55
CA ILE A 240 -3.09 18.11 5.92
C ILE A 240 -2.94 18.05 4.40
N ALA A 241 -1.77 17.68 3.89
CA ALA A 241 -1.52 17.59 2.45
C ALA A 241 -2.45 16.55 1.78
N ILE A 242 -2.61 15.38 2.39
CA ILE A 242 -3.46 14.31 1.87
C ILE A 242 -4.95 14.66 1.97
N PHE A 243 -5.37 15.28 3.07
CA PHE A 243 -6.72 15.85 3.20
C PHE A 243 -7.00 16.87 2.10
N SER A 244 -6.04 17.77 1.84
CA SER A 244 -6.17 18.81 0.83
C SER A 244 -6.27 18.21 -0.58
N ALA A 245 -5.47 17.19 -0.91
CA ALA A 245 -5.53 16.48 -2.18
C ALA A 245 -6.88 15.78 -2.38
N SER A 246 -7.37 15.09 -1.35
CA SER A 246 -8.66 14.38 -1.38
C SER A 246 -9.83 15.35 -1.51
N LEU A 247 -9.84 16.44 -0.74
CA LEU A 247 -10.86 17.49 -0.82
C LEU A 247 -10.82 18.22 -2.18
N GLY A 248 -9.63 18.48 -2.71
CA GLY A 248 -9.45 19.05 -4.05
C GLY A 248 -10.05 18.15 -5.13
N LEU A 249 -9.80 16.83 -5.05
CA LEU A 249 -10.40 15.87 -5.99
C LEU A 249 -11.94 15.90 -5.92
N VAL A 250 -12.51 15.90 -4.71
CA VAL A 250 -13.97 16.02 -4.53
C VAL A 250 -14.50 17.33 -5.10
N ALA A 251 -13.82 18.45 -4.84
CA ALA A 251 -14.22 19.75 -5.36
C ALA A 251 -14.24 19.76 -6.90
N THR A 252 -13.25 19.16 -7.55
CA THR A 252 -13.22 19.01 -9.02
C THR A 252 -14.30 18.10 -9.60
N TRP A 253 -15.07 17.36 -8.79
CA TRP A 253 -16.25 16.65 -9.30
C TRP A 253 -17.51 17.53 -9.37
N PHE A 254 -17.51 18.67 -8.66
CA PHE A 254 -18.65 19.59 -8.60
C PHE A 254 -18.46 20.85 -9.47
N ILE A 255 -17.26 21.03 -10.03
CA ILE A 255 -16.90 22.11 -10.96
C ILE A 255 -16.87 21.54 -12.38
#